data_AF-A0A9D9GZQ3-F1
#
_entry.id   AF-A0A9D9GZQ3-F1
#
_cell.length_a   1.000
_cell.length_b   1.000
_cell.length_c   1.000
_cell.angle_alpha   90.00
_cell.angle_beta   90.00
_cell.angle_gamma   90.00
#
_symmetry.space_group_name_H-M   'P 1'
#
loop_
_entity.id
_entity.type
_entity.pdbx_description
1 polymer ?
#
loop_
_entity_poly.entity_id
_entity_poly.type
_entity_poly.pdbx_seq_one_letter_code
_entity_poly.pdbx_strand_id
1 'polypeptide(L)'
;MDFSKVADYVKKHAGIFTVLGLAVLFYFIFFFNIGNYALMDVDETRYVSMARDMFNTKDFMTLYLNGEFFFEKPPLFFWLECFSFALFGKVNEFTARFPVSMCGTLICFLAYFIGKNVFSRAYGVVSALILATCFEFVILAKFAILDIVVSACVAFSIMFGMITFFCRMEHKKFYIWLFYIFSGLAVMAKGLPGFIVPFGVMFLCLMAADKLKSALRPKYLLPGLIMFLLIVLPWHIAMLHIHNPMFYEEYIIKHHLARFLSSNDINRAE
;
A
#
# COMPACT_ATOMS: atom_id res chain seq x y z
N MET A 1 14.02 42.78 -9.44
CA MET A 1 13.17 41.63 -9.83
C MET A 1 11.73 42.11 -9.76
N ASP A 2 10.98 42.05 -10.86
CA ASP A 2 9.63 42.59 -10.93
C ASP A 2 8.64 41.61 -10.28
N PHE A 3 8.26 41.89 -9.04
CA PHE A 3 7.39 41.01 -8.24
C PHE A 3 6.01 40.78 -8.88
N SER A 4 5.55 41.70 -9.73
CA SER A 4 4.28 41.57 -10.44
C SER A 4 4.31 40.42 -11.47
N LYS A 5 5.37 40.34 -12.27
CA LYS A 5 5.59 39.28 -13.26
C LYS A 5 5.70 37.90 -12.62
N VAL A 6 6.34 37.82 -11.45
CA VAL A 6 6.46 36.58 -10.68
C VAL A 6 5.09 36.14 -10.14
N ALA A 7 4.31 37.06 -9.57
CA ALA A 7 2.98 36.76 -9.05
C ALA A 7 2.02 36.27 -10.15
N ASP A 8 2.06 36.89 -11.33
CA ASP A 8 1.23 36.49 -12.46
C ASP A 8 1.64 35.12 -13.02
N TYR A 9 2.94 34.83 -13.06
CA TYR A 9 3.45 33.50 -13.42
C TYR A 9 2.97 32.43 -12.44
N VAL A 10 3.05 32.69 -11.13
CA VAL A 10 2.59 31.76 -10.09
C VAL A 10 1.09 31.52 -10.20
N LYS A 11 0.28 32.56 -10.42
CA LYS A 11 -1.18 32.41 -10.63
C LYS A 11 -1.49 31.55 -11.86
N LYS A 12 -0.77 31.77 -12.96
CA LYS A 12 -0.93 30.98 -14.20
C LYS A 12 -0.59 29.50 -14.00
N HIS A 13 0.39 29.18 -13.17
CA HIS A 13 0.86 27.81 -12.92
C HIS A 13 0.52 27.28 -11.52
N ALA A 14 -0.52 27.83 -10.88
CA ALA A 14 -0.81 27.58 -9.47
C ALA A 14 -1.02 26.09 -9.12
N GLY A 15 -1.43 25.25 -10.08
CA GLY A 15 -1.56 23.80 -9.86
C GLY A 15 -0.21 23.12 -9.62
N ILE A 16 0.83 23.48 -10.38
CA ILE A 16 2.18 22.92 -10.24
C ILE A 16 2.78 23.36 -8.90
N PHE A 17 2.68 24.66 -8.57
CA PHE A 17 3.15 25.18 -7.29
C PHE A 17 2.44 24.55 -6.09
N THR A 18 1.15 24.19 -6.23
CA THR A 18 0.43 23.44 -5.17
C THR A 18 1.04 22.06 -4.96
N VAL A 19 1.28 21.31 -6.04
CA VAL A 19 1.88 19.97 -5.97
C VAL A 19 3.29 20.03 -5.41
N LEU A 20 4.11 20.99 -5.85
CA LEU A 20 5.47 21.20 -5.31
C LEU A 20 5.45 21.58 -3.84
N GLY A 21 4.56 22.49 -3.43
CA GLY A 21 4.40 22.87 -2.03
C GLY A 21 4.01 21.69 -1.15
N LEU A 22 3.05 20.86 -1.59
CA LEU A 22 2.68 19.62 -0.90
C LEU A 22 3.83 18.62 -0.86
N ALA A 23 4.60 18.48 -1.95
CA ALA A 23 5.75 17.57 -1.99
C ALA A 23 6.82 17.96 -0.96
N VAL A 24 7.12 19.26 -0.83
CA VAL A 24 8.05 19.76 0.19
C VAL A 24 7.51 19.50 1.59
N LEU A 25 6.22 19.75 1.83
CA LEU A 25 5.60 19.47 3.14
C LEU A 25 5.65 17.98 3.49
N PHE A 26 5.27 17.10 2.56
CA PHE A 26 5.31 15.65 2.77
C PHE A 26 6.72 15.12 2.96
N TYR A 27 7.73 15.72 2.30
CA TYR A 27 9.13 15.46 2.61
C TYR A 27 9.44 15.73 4.09
N PHE A 28 9.07 16.92 4.60
CA PHE A 28 9.33 17.26 6.00
C PHE A 28 8.53 16.42 7.00
N ILE A 29 7.32 16.00 6.66
CA ILE A 29 6.50 15.16 7.54
C ILE A 29 7.03 13.72 7.57
N PHE A 30 7.18 13.11 6.40
CA PHE A 30 7.42 11.67 6.28
C PHE A 30 8.89 11.30 6.16
N PHE A 31 9.74 12.09 5.51
CA PHE A 31 11.14 11.72 5.24
C PHE A 31 12.15 12.40 6.16
N PHE A 32 11.81 13.56 6.73
CA PHE A 32 12.76 14.27 7.59
C PHE A 32 13.10 13.43 8.83
N ASN A 33 14.41 13.25 9.03
CA ASN A 33 15.03 12.58 10.16
C ASN A 33 14.74 11.06 10.30
N ILE A 34 14.13 10.39 9.32
CA ILE A 34 13.77 8.96 9.43
C ILE A 34 14.97 8.01 9.56
N GLY A 35 16.17 8.44 9.16
CA GLY A 35 17.38 7.65 9.27
C GLY A 35 18.20 7.87 10.54
N ASN A 36 17.80 8.81 11.41
CA ASN A 36 18.65 9.28 12.51
C ASN A 36 18.23 8.77 13.90
N TYR A 37 17.33 7.78 13.94
CA TYR A 37 16.94 7.08 15.17
C TYR A 37 16.85 5.59 14.88
N ALA A 38 17.15 4.77 15.89
CA ALA A 38 17.10 3.31 15.80
C ALA A 38 15.70 2.80 15.45
N LEU A 39 15.60 1.52 15.08
CA LEU A 39 14.31 0.84 14.94
C LEU A 39 13.61 0.83 16.32
N MET A 40 12.37 1.32 16.37
CA MET A 40 11.68 1.61 17.64
C MET A 40 10.65 0.55 18.01
N ASP A 41 10.12 -0.15 17.02
CA ASP A 41 9.07 -1.14 17.19
C ASP A 41 9.58 -2.58 16.99
N VAL A 42 8.93 -3.53 17.66
CA VAL A 42 9.31 -4.95 17.59
C VAL A 42 9.07 -5.51 16.20
N ASP A 43 7.92 -5.20 15.58
CA ASP A 43 7.63 -5.63 14.23
C ASP A 43 8.53 -4.90 13.22
N GLU A 44 8.82 -3.61 13.42
CA GLU A 44 9.81 -2.88 12.61
C GLU A 44 11.18 -3.59 12.62
N THR A 45 11.70 -3.94 13.81
CA THR A 45 13.00 -4.60 13.93
C THR A 45 13.01 -5.97 13.24
N ARG A 46 11.96 -6.76 13.46
CA ARG A 46 11.83 -8.10 12.85
C ARG A 46 11.75 -7.99 11.33
N TYR A 47 10.89 -7.12 10.80
CA TYR A 47 10.69 -7.04 9.36
C TYR A 47 11.92 -6.52 8.63
N VAL A 48 12.59 -5.50 9.17
CA VAL A 48 13.85 -4.99 8.61
C VAL A 48 14.93 -6.08 8.63
N SER A 49 15.02 -6.90 9.69
CA SER A 49 15.96 -8.02 9.71
C SER A 49 15.65 -9.07 8.63
N MET A 50 14.37 -9.44 8.45
CA MET A 50 13.95 -10.39 7.42
C MET A 50 14.26 -9.86 6.02
N ALA A 51 13.96 -8.57 5.75
CA ALA A 51 14.24 -7.95 4.46
C ALA A 51 15.74 -7.85 4.18
N ARG A 52 16.56 -7.53 5.19
CA ARG A 52 18.02 -7.56 5.08
C ARG A 52 18.52 -8.96 4.72
N ASP A 53 18.02 -9.98 5.40
CA ASP A 53 18.45 -11.35 5.18
C ASP A 53 18.04 -11.81 3.76
N MET A 54 16.79 -11.55 3.34
CA MET A 54 16.31 -11.73 1.96
C MET A 54 17.20 -11.01 0.93
N PHE A 55 17.58 -9.76 1.20
CA PHE A 55 18.45 -8.99 0.33
C PHE A 55 19.86 -9.58 0.22
N ASN A 56 20.40 -10.13 1.29
CA ASN A 56 21.74 -10.72 1.33
C ASN A 56 21.79 -12.12 0.71
N THR A 57 20.79 -12.97 1.00
CA THR A 57 20.72 -14.35 0.48
C THR A 57 20.28 -14.41 -0.98
N LYS A 58 19.60 -13.37 -1.48
CA LYS A 58 18.97 -13.33 -2.81
C LYS A 58 17.82 -14.34 -2.96
N ASP A 59 17.36 -14.95 -1.86
CA ASP A 59 16.10 -15.68 -1.84
C ASP A 59 14.95 -14.69 -1.62
N PHE A 60 14.38 -14.20 -2.73
CA PHE A 60 13.23 -13.30 -2.71
C PHE A 60 11.88 -14.02 -2.57
N MET A 61 11.87 -15.34 -2.39
CA MET A 61 10.64 -16.12 -2.25
C MET A 61 10.34 -16.41 -0.78
N THR A 62 11.35 -16.82 -0.02
CA THR A 62 11.21 -17.33 1.34
C THR A 62 11.65 -16.28 2.37
N LEU A 63 10.82 -16.07 3.40
CA LEU A 63 11.17 -15.22 4.54
C LEU A 63 11.74 -16.06 5.68
N TYR A 64 12.75 -15.51 6.33
CA TYR A 64 13.41 -16.12 7.48
C TYR A 64 13.44 -15.14 8.65
N LEU A 65 13.12 -15.62 9.85
CA LEU A 65 13.31 -14.89 11.09
C LEU A 65 14.18 -15.71 12.02
N ASN A 66 15.36 -15.18 12.37
CA ASN A 66 16.33 -15.87 13.23
C ASN A 66 16.71 -17.28 12.72
N GLY A 67 16.74 -17.47 11.40
CA GLY A 67 17.08 -18.74 10.76
C GLY A 67 15.90 -19.69 10.53
N GLU A 68 14.73 -19.42 11.10
CA GLU A 68 13.52 -20.22 10.93
C GLU A 68 12.62 -19.66 9.83
N PHE A 69 11.83 -20.52 9.18
CA PHE A 69 10.85 -20.09 8.19
C PHE A 69 9.80 -19.17 8.80
N PHE A 70 9.46 -18.11 8.09
CA PHE A 70 8.41 -17.18 8.49
C PHE A 70 7.30 -17.12 7.43
N PHE A 71 6.29 -17.97 7.57
CA PHE A 71 5.17 -18.07 6.62
C PHE A 71 3.93 -17.31 7.07
N GLU A 72 4.06 -16.22 7.84
CA GLU A 72 2.88 -15.47 8.29
C GLU A 72 2.40 -14.39 7.30
N LYS A 73 3.31 -13.89 6.46
CA LYS A 73 3.09 -12.70 5.62
C LYS A 73 3.59 -12.90 4.19
N PRO A 74 2.90 -12.35 3.19
CA PRO A 74 3.42 -12.33 1.82
C PRO A 74 4.50 -11.26 1.64
N PRO A 75 5.24 -11.28 0.51
CA PRO A 75 6.57 -10.68 0.45
C PRO A 75 6.60 -9.23 0.00
N LEU A 76 5.47 -8.60 -0.38
CA LEU A 76 5.51 -7.29 -1.06
C LEU A 76 6.22 -6.20 -0.24
N PHE A 77 5.96 -6.14 1.07
CA PHE A 77 6.65 -5.19 1.95
C PHE A 77 8.18 -5.39 1.90
N PHE A 78 8.63 -6.63 2.05
CA PHE A 78 10.05 -6.99 2.04
C PHE A 78 10.70 -6.76 0.68
N TRP A 79 9.96 -6.99 -0.43
CA TRP A 79 10.41 -6.65 -1.77
C TRP A 79 10.62 -5.15 -1.96
N LEU A 80 9.75 -4.32 -1.39
CA LEU A 80 9.90 -2.86 -1.43
C LEU A 80 11.13 -2.40 -0.63
N GLU A 81 11.39 -2.99 0.54
CA GLU A 81 12.62 -2.74 1.30
C GLU A 81 13.87 -3.19 0.54
N CYS A 82 13.87 -4.41 0.00
CA CYS A 82 14.98 -4.92 -0.83
C CYS A 82 15.26 -4.02 -2.04
N PHE A 83 14.20 -3.52 -2.70
CA PHE A 83 14.33 -2.56 -3.78
C PHE A 83 14.95 -1.25 -3.30
N SER A 84 14.55 -0.76 -2.13
CA SER A 84 15.14 0.43 -1.51
C SER A 84 16.61 0.23 -1.17
N PHE A 85 16.98 -0.91 -0.57
CA PHE A 85 18.37 -1.27 -0.29
C PHE A 85 19.21 -1.31 -1.57
N ALA A 86 18.67 -1.86 -2.66
CA ALA A 86 19.31 -1.85 -3.98
C ALA A 86 19.47 -0.43 -4.54
N LEU A 87 18.42 0.40 -4.43
CA LEU A 87 18.38 1.75 -4.97
C LEU A 87 19.42 2.68 -4.30
N PHE A 88 19.59 2.55 -2.98
CA PHE A 88 20.52 3.39 -2.21
C PHE A 88 21.87 2.72 -1.93
N GLY A 89 22.02 1.43 -2.27
CA GLY A 89 23.24 0.65 -2.10
C GLY A 89 23.65 0.41 -0.65
N LYS A 90 22.73 0.55 0.31
CA LYS A 90 22.99 0.44 1.75
C LYS A 90 21.78 -0.16 2.45
N VAL A 91 22.03 -0.87 3.55
CA VAL A 91 21.00 -1.30 4.49
C VAL A 91 21.15 -0.49 5.77
N ASN A 92 20.21 0.43 6.00
CA ASN A 92 20.10 1.25 7.20
C ASN A 92 18.65 1.70 7.42
N GLU A 93 18.40 2.40 8.52
CA GLU A 93 17.09 2.88 8.96
C GLU A 93 16.40 3.75 7.91
N PHE A 94 17.15 4.64 7.24
CA PHE A 94 16.58 5.46 6.17
C PHE A 94 16.08 4.60 5.02
N THR A 95 16.91 3.68 4.53
CA THR A 95 16.55 2.83 3.39
C THR A 95 15.43 1.85 3.71
N ALA A 96 15.33 1.39 4.96
CA ALA A 96 14.22 0.55 5.44
C ALA A 96 12.90 1.33 5.51
N ARG A 97 12.95 2.59 5.96
CA ARG A 97 11.76 3.46 6.11
C ARG A 97 11.37 4.19 4.82
N PHE A 98 12.25 4.25 3.82
CA PHE A 98 11.98 4.97 2.58
C PHE A 98 10.70 4.48 1.86
N PRO A 99 10.44 3.17 1.71
CA PRO A 99 9.19 2.68 1.08
C PRO A 99 7.93 3.09 1.83
N VAL A 100 7.91 2.98 3.16
CA VAL A 100 6.74 3.32 3.98
C VAL A 100 6.43 4.82 3.94
N SER A 101 7.46 5.68 3.95
CA SER A 101 7.31 7.12 3.77
C SER A 101 6.82 7.50 2.37
N MET A 102 7.25 6.76 1.36
CA MET A 102 6.71 6.90 0.00
C MET A 102 5.23 6.48 -0.06
N CYS A 103 4.84 5.38 0.57
CA CYS A 103 3.43 4.96 0.67
C CYS A 103 2.56 6.05 1.32
N GLY A 104 2.98 6.61 2.45
CA GLY A 104 2.28 7.74 3.10
C GLY A 104 2.10 8.94 2.17
N THR A 105 3.19 9.32 1.48
CA THR A 105 3.19 10.41 0.49
C THR A 105 2.21 10.16 -0.66
N LEU A 106 2.21 8.94 -1.22
CA LEU A 106 1.36 8.56 -2.33
C LEU A 106 -0.13 8.58 -1.95
N ILE A 107 -0.49 8.15 -0.74
CA ILE A 107 -1.88 8.22 -0.25
C ILE A 107 -2.32 9.69 -0.08
N CYS A 108 -1.46 10.55 0.48
CA CYS A 108 -1.79 11.97 0.60
C CYS A 108 -1.98 12.63 -0.77
N PHE A 109 -1.16 12.29 -1.76
CA PHE A 109 -1.36 12.76 -3.13
C PHE A 109 -2.62 12.18 -3.76
N LEU A 110 -2.95 10.91 -3.51
CA LEU A 110 -4.20 10.32 -3.95
C LEU A 110 -5.39 11.12 -3.41
N ALA A 111 -5.40 11.43 -2.10
CA ALA A 111 -6.43 12.26 -1.49
C ALA A 111 -6.50 13.66 -2.13
N TYR A 112 -5.35 14.29 -2.38
CA TYR A 112 -5.28 15.59 -3.07
C TYR A 112 -5.89 15.53 -4.48
N PHE A 113 -5.45 14.59 -5.32
CA PHE A 113 -5.90 14.54 -6.72
C PHE A 113 -7.37 14.16 -6.84
N ILE A 114 -7.86 13.24 -6.00
CA ILE A 114 -9.28 12.90 -5.96
C ILE A 114 -10.10 14.11 -5.50
N GLY A 115 -9.75 14.72 -4.36
CA GLY A 115 -10.46 15.87 -3.83
C GLY A 115 -10.46 17.07 -4.78
N LYS A 116 -9.34 17.30 -5.46
CA LYS A 116 -9.20 18.33 -6.50
C LYS A 116 -10.13 18.09 -7.69
N ASN A 117 -10.21 16.87 -8.18
CA ASN A 117 -10.96 16.54 -9.38
C ASN A 117 -12.47 16.40 -9.12
N VAL A 118 -12.86 16.00 -7.91
CA VAL A 118 -14.28 15.82 -7.55
C VAL A 118 -14.90 17.11 -7.03
N PHE A 119 -14.18 17.90 -6.23
CA PHE A 119 -14.71 19.08 -5.56
C PHE A 119 -13.99 20.36 -5.96
N SER A 120 -12.79 20.58 -5.43
CA SER A 120 -12.00 21.78 -5.71
C SER A 120 -10.54 21.58 -5.29
N ARG A 121 -9.64 22.40 -5.83
CA ARG A 121 -8.22 22.38 -5.43
C ARG A 121 -8.05 22.57 -3.93
N ALA A 122 -8.79 23.51 -3.33
CA ALA A 122 -8.72 23.78 -1.90
C ALA A 122 -9.15 22.55 -1.08
N TYR A 123 -10.24 21.89 -1.49
CA TYR A 123 -10.70 20.65 -0.85
C TYR A 123 -9.61 19.57 -0.88
N GLY A 124 -9.00 19.33 -2.06
CA GLY A 124 -7.91 18.38 -2.19
C GLY A 124 -6.71 18.70 -1.28
N VAL A 125 -6.30 19.98 -1.20
CA VAL A 125 -5.20 20.39 -0.31
C VAL A 125 -5.56 20.10 1.15
N VAL A 126 -6.74 20.52 1.60
CA VAL A 126 -7.18 20.33 2.98
C VAL A 126 -7.29 18.85 3.33
N SER A 127 -7.89 18.01 2.48
CA SER A 127 -7.99 16.57 2.72
C SER A 127 -6.62 15.90 2.84
N ALA A 128 -5.68 16.26 1.96
CA ALA A 128 -4.33 15.69 1.99
C ALA A 128 -3.53 16.14 3.22
N LEU A 129 -3.68 17.39 3.65
CA LEU A 129 -3.04 17.90 4.86
C LEU A 129 -3.63 17.29 6.12
N ILE A 130 -4.96 17.17 6.24
CA ILE A 130 -5.61 16.50 7.38
C ILE A 130 -5.04 15.09 7.54
N LEU A 131 -4.97 14.32 6.45
CA LEU A 131 -4.40 12.98 6.47
C LEU A 131 -2.91 12.99 6.84
N ALA A 132 -2.12 13.89 6.24
CA ALA A 132 -0.68 14.00 6.50
C ALA A 132 -0.36 14.45 7.94
N THR A 133 -1.33 15.02 8.65
CA THR A 133 -1.18 15.42 10.06
C THR A 133 -1.87 14.46 11.04
N CYS A 134 -2.51 13.40 10.56
CA CYS A 134 -3.10 12.39 11.42
C CYS A 134 -2.00 11.61 12.14
N PHE A 135 -2.05 11.61 13.47
CA PHE A 135 -0.96 11.10 14.32
C PHE A 135 -0.57 9.65 13.98
N GLU A 136 -1.54 8.74 13.97
CA GLU A 136 -1.29 7.33 13.65
C GLU A 136 -0.78 7.16 12.22
N PHE A 137 -1.35 7.89 11.25
CA PHE A 137 -0.91 7.82 9.87
C PHE A 137 0.56 8.25 9.69
N VAL A 138 0.99 9.30 10.39
CA VAL A 138 2.39 9.75 10.40
C VAL A 138 3.30 8.69 10.99
N ILE A 139 2.91 8.03 12.08
CA ILE A 139 3.70 6.95 12.68
C ILE A 139 3.85 5.80 11.68
N LEU A 140 2.74 5.33 11.10
CA LEU A 140 2.74 4.23 10.13
C LEU A 140 3.58 4.55 8.89
N ALA A 141 3.64 5.82 8.47
CA ALA A 141 4.46 6.27 7.34
C ALA A 141 5.95 6.48 7.69
N LYS A 142 6.35 6.36 8.96
CA LYS A 142 7.75 6.55 9.42
C LYS A 142 8.36 5.30 10.04
N PHE A 143 7.55 4.28 10.32
CA PHE A 143 7.99 3.00 10.89
C PHE A 143 7.95 1.98 9.76
N ALA A 144 9.03 1.20 9.60
CA ALA A 144 9.14 0.19 8.55
C ALA A 144 8.27 -1.04 8.86
N ILE A 145 6.96 -0.86 8.76
CA ILE A 145 5.93 -1.89 8.99
C ILE A 145 4.97 -1.99 7.80
N LEU A 146 4.38 -3.17 7.64
CA LEU A 146 3.56 -3.53 6.48
C LEU A 146 2.21 -2.80 6.41
N ASP A 147 1.74 -2.20 7.51
CA ASP A 147 0.42 -1.59 7.64
C ASP A 147 0.19 -0.44 6.65
N ILE A 148 1.14 0.49 6.53
CA ILE A 148 0.99 1.60 5.58
C ILE A 148 1.05 1.14 4.11
N VAL A 149 1.75 0.04 3.83
CA VAL A 149 1.85 -0.53 2.47
C VAL A 149 0.50 -1.11 2.07
N VAL A 150 -0.12 -1.92 2.94
CA VAL A 150 -1.48 -2.42 2.66
C VAL A 150 -2.49 -1.27 2.62
N SER A 151 -2.39 -0.26 3.50
CA SER A 151 -3.24 0.92 3.46
C SER A 151 -3.12 1.68 2.15
N ALA A 152 -1.92 1.82 1.60
CA ALA A 152 -1.70 2.43 0.29
C ALA A 152 -2.40 1.63 -0.80
N CYS A 153 -2.12 0.33 -0.88
CA CYS A 153 -2.74 -0.53 -1.90
C CYS A 153 -4.27 -0.54 -1.80
N VAL A 154 -4.84 -0.63 -0.61
CA VAL A 154 -6.29 -0.57 -0.38
C VAL A 154 -6.86 0.80 -0.76
N ALA A 155 -6.20 1.90 -0.37
CA ALA A 155 -6.65 3.24 -0.71
C ALA A 155 -6.68 3.46 -2.23
N PHE A 156 -5.60 3.12 -2.94
CA PHE A 156 -5.56 3.20 -4.41
C PHE A 156 -6.63 2.31 -5.03
N SER A 157 -6.76 1.07 -4.56
CA SER A 157 -7.79 0.14 -5.05
C SER A 157 -9.18 0.75 -4.95
N ILE A 158 -9.64 1.07 -3.74
CA ILE A 158 -10.99 1.60 -3.49
C ILE A 158 -11.20 2.90 -4.27
N MET A 159 -10.23 3.81 -4.30
CA MET A 159 -10.40 5.07 -5.04
C MET A 159 -10.58 4.85 -6.54
N PHE A 160 -9.84 3.94 -7.17
CA PHE A 160 -10.04 3.62 -8.58
C PHE A 160 -11.37 2.91 -8.85
N GLY A 161 -11.81 2.04 -7.93
CA GLY A 161 -13.15 1.44 -7.97
C GLY A 161 -14.24 2.51 -7.89
N MET A 162 -14.13 3.44 -6.94
CA MET A 162 -15.07 4.53 -6.74
C MET A 162 -15.12 5.47 -7.96
N ILE A 163 -13.96 5.86 -8.52
CA ILE A 163 -13.89 6.66 -9.75
C ILE A 163 -14.64 5.98 -10.89
N THR A 164 -14.45 4.66 -11.07
CA THR A 164 -15.06 3.90 -12.17
C THR A 164 -16.59 3.98 -12.15
N PHE A 165 -17.20 3.78 -10.97
CA PHE A 165 -18.64 3.60 -10.85
C PHE A 165 -19.40 4.85 -10.41
N PHE A 166 -18.75 5.79 -9.72
CA PHE A 166 -19.40 6.96 -9.13
C PHE A 166 -18.99 8.29 -9.78
N CYS A 167 -17.85 8.34 -10.47
CA CYS A 167 -17.43 9.55 -11.18
C CYS A 167 -17.76 9.49 -12.69
N ARG A 168 -18.00 10.66 -13.29
CA ARG A 168 -18.13 10.84 -14.74
C ARG A 168 -16.76 11.09 -15.34
N MET A 169 -16.03 10.01 -15.60
CA MET A 169 -14.70 10.06 -16.23
C MET A 169 -14.71 9.22 -17.50
N GLU A 170 -13.92 9.64 -18.49
CA GLU A 170 -13.58 8.82 -19.65
C GLU A 170 -12.71 7.63 -19.23
N HIS A 171 -12.52 6.65 -20.12
CA HIS A 171 -11.54 5.57 -19.91
C HIS A 171 -11.75 4.69 -18.66
N LYS A 172 -12.98 4.54 -18.19
CA LYS A 172 -13.39 3.74 -17.01
C LYS A 172 -12.77 2.34 -16.90
N LYS A 173 -12.49 1.70 -18.03
CA LYS A 173 -11.86 0.36 -18.09
C LYS A 173 -10.47 0.31 -17.44
N PHE A 174 -9.68 1.39 -17.51
CA PHE A 174 -8.33 1.38 -16.94
C PHE A 174 -8.35 1.53 -15.42
N TYR A 175 -9.25 2.38 -14.89
CA TYR A 175 -9.40 2.54 -13.45
C TYR A 175 -9.89 1.25 -12.78
N ILE A 176 -10.82 0.52 -13.40
CA ILE A 176 -11.23 -0.77 -12.82
C ILE A 176 -10.10 -1.79 -12.84
N TRP A 177 -9.25 -1.81 -13.86
CA TRP A 177 -8.06 -2.68 -13.88
C TRP A 177 -7.08 -2.32 -12.78
N LEU A 178 -6.86 -1.01 -12.54
CA LEU A 178 -6.05 -0.55 -11.41
C LEU A 178 -6.65 -0.97 -10.07
N PHE A 179 -7.98 -0.95 -9.89
CA PHE A 179 -8.62 -1.51 -8.70
C PHE A 179 -8.19 -2.96 -8.45
N TYR A 180 -8.25 -3.83 -9.47
CA TYR A 180 -7.84 -5.23 -9.34
C TYR A 180 -6.34 -5.39 -9.08
N ILE A 181 -5.49 -4.61 -9.77
CA ILE A 181 -4.04 -4.63 -9.58
C ILE A 181 -3.69 -4.27 -8.13
N PHE A 182 -4.21 -3.15 -7.63
CA PHE A 182 -3.93 -2.69 -6.27
C PHE A 182 -4.56 -3.60 -5.20
N SER A 183 -5.71 -4.22 -5.47
CA SER A 183 -6.23 -5.29 -4.60
C SER A 183 -5.30 -6.50 -4.55
N GLY A 184 -4.70 -6.90 -5.68
CA GLY A 184 -3.72 -8.00 -5.72
C GLY A 184 -2.45 -7.64 -4.93
N LEU A 185 -1.96 -6.42 -5.09
CA LEU A 185 -0.83 -5.91 -4.30
C LEU A 185 -1.16 -5.83 -2.80
N ALA A 186 -2.39 -5.45 -2.43
CA ALA A 186 -2.83 -5.44 -1.04
C ALA A 186 -2.79 -6.84 -0.42
N VAL A 187 -3.21 -7.87 -1.17
CA VAL A 187 -3.07 -9.27 -0.76
C VAL A 187 -1.59 -9.64 -0.60
N MET A 188 -0.74 -9.25 -1.54
CA MET A 188 0.70 -9.47 -1.44
C MET A 188 1.39 -8.66 -0.33
N ALA A 189 0.72 -7.67 0.29
CA ALA A 189 1.23 -6.93 1.44
C ALA A 189 0.87 -7.56 2.80
N LYS A 190 -0.37 -8.04 2.97
CA LYS A 190 -0.88 -8.48 4.29
C LYS A 190 -1.76 -9.74 4.26
N GLY A 191 -1.97 -10.36 3.11
CA GLY A 191 -2.84 -11.53 2.94
C GLY A 191 -4.33 -11.16 2.87
N LEU A 192 -5.20 -11.96 3.50
CA LEU A 192 -6.67 -11.81 3.45
C LEU A 192 -7.24 -10.40 3.68
N PRO A 193 -6.75 -9.59 4.64
CA PRO A 193 -7.26 -8.23 4.81
C PRO A 193 -7.17 -7.39 3.52
N GLY A 194 -6.11 -7.60 2.72
CA GLY A 194 -5.91 -6.93 1.44
C GLY A 194 -6.91 -7.35 0.35
N PHE A 195 -7.61 -8.49 0.52
CA PHE A 195 -8.73 -8.88 -0.33
C PHE A 195 -10.06 -8.38 0.25
N ILE A 196 -10.33 -8.70 1.52
CA ILE A 196 -11.64 -8.50 2.14
C ILE A 196 -12.03 -7.02 2.13
N VAL A 197 -11.11 -6.13 2.48
CA VAL A 197 -11.41 -4.70 2.61
C VAL A 197 -11.77 -4.05 1.26
N PRO A 198 -10.93 -4.08 0.20
CA PRO A 198 -11.27 -3.39 -1.04
C PRO A 198 -12.47 -4.02 -1.76
N PHE A 199 -12.56 -5.35 -1.81
CA PHE A 199 -13.70 -6.01 -2.45
C PHE A 199 -14.99 -5.87 -1.65
N GLY A 200 -14.92 -5.99 -0.32
CA GLY A 200 -16.07 -5.82 0.57
C GLY A 200 -16.64 -4.41 0.54
N VAL A 201 -15.78 -3.39 0.63
CA VAL A 201 -16.21 -1.98 0.52
C VAL A 201 -16.85 -1.72 -0.85
N MET A 202 -16.20 -2.14 -1.94
CA MET A 202 -16.77 -1.94 -3.27
C MET A 202 -18.08 -2.69 -3.46
N PHE A 203 -18.20 -3.92 -2.95
CA PHE A 203 -19.43 -4.70 -3.00
C PHE A 203 -20.59 -3.97 -2.29
N LEU A 204 -20.37 -3.52 -1.05
CA LEU A 204 -21.39 -2.79 -0.27
C LEU A 204 -21.79 -1.47 -0.94
N CYS A 205 -20.82 -0.68 -1.41
CA CYS A 205 -21.10 0.58 -2.11
C CYS A 205 -21.87 0.36 -3.42
N LEU A 206 -21.53 -0.65 -4.20
CA LEU A 206 -22.20 -0.98 -5.45
C LEU A 206 -23.61 -1.52 -5.24
N MET A 207 -23.81 -2.31 -4.18
CA MET A 207 -25.11 -2.80 -3.77
C MET A 207 -26.02 -1.65 -3.32
N ALA A 208 -25.51 -0.76 -2.46
CA ALA A 208 -26.25 0.42 -2.00
C ALA A 208 -26.63 1.38 -3.14
N ALA A 209 -25.85 1.41 -4.23
CA ALA A 209 -26.08 2.27 -5.39
C ALA A 209 -26.81 1.59 -6.56
N ASP A 210 -27.28 0.34 -6.40
CA ASP A 210 -27.86 -0.51 -7.45
C ASP A 210 -27.01 -0.61 -8.74
N LYS A 211 -25.69 -0.65 -8.57
CA LYS A 211 -24.69 -0.71 -9.67
C LYS A 211 -24.01 -2.07 -9.79
N LEU A 212 -24.41 -3.06 -9.00
CA LEU A 212 -23.76 -4.38 -8.96
C LEU A 212 -23.74 -5.08 -10.33
N LYS A 213 -24.85 -5.04 -11.06
CA LYS A 213 -24.95 -5.58 -12.44
C LYS A 213 -23.97 -4.92 -13.40
N SER A 214 -23.65 -3.64 -13.20
CA SER A 214 -22.68 -2.93 -14.03
C SER A 214 -21.25 -3.39 -13.75
N ALA A 215 -20.93 -3.71 -12.50
CA ALA A 215 -19.60 -4.19 -12.11
C ALA A 215 -19.35 -5.62 -12.58
N LEU A 216 -20.38 -6.47 -12.58
CA LEU A 216 -20.31 -7.87 -13.05
C LEU A 216 -20.24 -8.02 -14.57
N ARG A 217 -20.22 -6.93 -15.35
CA ARG A 217 -20.08 -7.02 -16.80
C ARG A 217 -18.73 -7.66 -17.15
N PRO A 218 -18.70 -8.70 -18.03
CA PRO A 218 -17.47 -9.44 -18.34
C PRO A 218 -16.29 -8.57 -18.77
N LYS A 219 -16.55 -7.48 -19.51
CA LYS A 219 -15.53 -6.52 -19.96
C LYS A 219 -14.74 -5.84 -18.82
N TYR A 220 -15.30 -5.78 -17.62
CA TYR A 220 -14.65 -5.18 -16.45
C TYR A 220 -14.13 -6.27 -15.51
N LEU A 221 -14.95 -7.30 -15.29
CA LEU A 221 -14.66 -8.38 -14.35
C LEU A 221 -13.54 -9.30 -14.83
N LEU A 222 -13.59 -9.82 -16.06
CA LEU A 222 -12.65 -10.86 -16.52
C LEU A 222 -11.21 -10.34 -16.65
N PRO A 223 -10.93 -9.22 -17.36
CA PRO A 223 -9.55 -8.74 -17.46
C PRO A 223 -8.99 -8.31 -16.10
N GLY A 224 -9.84 -7.69 -15.27
CA GLY A 224 -9.47 -7.30 -13.92
C GLY A 224 -9.12 -8.51 -13.05
N LEU A 225 -9.95 -9.54 -13.03
CA LEU A 225 -9.69 -10.77 -12.29
C LEU A 225 -8.41 -11.45 -12.76
N ILE A 226 -8.16 -11.50 -14.07
CA ILE A 226 -6.90 -12.04 -14.62
C ILE A 226 -5.70 -11.25 -14.07
N MET A 227 -5.74 -9.91 -14.09
CA MET A 227 -4.65 -9.09 -13.53
C MET A 227 -4.45 -9.31 -12.03
N PHE A 228 -5.54 -9.42 -11.27
CA PHE A 228 -5.48 -9.75 -9.83
C PHE A 228 -4.81 -11.11 -9.60
N LEU A 229 -5.25 -12.14 -10.32
CA LEU A 229 -4.72 -13.51 -10.18
C LEU A 229 -3.26 -13.60 -10.62
N LEU A 230 -2.84 -12.87 -11.65
CA LEU A 230 -1.44 -12.80 -12.09
C LEU A 230 -0.51 -12.18 -11.06
N ILE A 231 -1.02 -11.33 -10.16
CA ILE A 231 -0.23 -10.76 -9.06
C ILE A 231 -0.18 -11.71 -7.87
N VAL A 232 -1.33 -12.32 -7.52
CA VAL A 232 -1.47 -13.10 -6.29
C VAL A 232 -0.95 -14.53 -6.46
N LEU A 233 -1.38 -15.23 -7.52
CA LEU A 233 -1.16 -16.68 -7.62
C LEU A 233 0.31 -17.10 -7.76
N PRO A 234 1.19 -16.42 -8.54
CA PRO A 234 2.52 -16.95 -8.81
C PRO A 234 3.34 -17.22 -7.54
N TRP A 235 3.37 -16.27 -6.60
CA TRP A 235 4.10 -16.46 -5.35
C TRP A 235 3.47 -17.54 -4.47
N HIS A 236 2.14 -17.53 -4.31
CA HIS A 236 1.45 -18.52 -3.47
C HIS A 236 1.61 -19.95 -4.01
N ILE A 237 1.52 -20.13 -5.34
CA ILE A 237 1.72 -21.43 -5.99
C ILE A 237 3.17 -21.89 -5.82
N ALA A 238 4.15 -21.01 -6.02
CA ALA A 238 5.55 -21.34 -5.84
C ALA A 238 5.86 -21.73 -4.38
N MET A 239 5.34 -20.99 -3.40
CA MET A 239 5.52 -21.32 -1.99
C MET A 239 4.88 -22.65 -1.60
N LEU A 240 3.68 -22.94 -2.12
CA LEU A 240 3.03 -24.24 -1.95
C LEU A 240 3.82 -25.37 -2.61
N HIS A 241 4.55 -25.11 -3.69
CA HIS A 241 5.36 -26.14 -4.34
C HIS A 241 6.67 -26.41 -3.60
N ILE A 242 7.31 -25.36 -3.08
CA ILE A 242 8.63 -25.45 -2.43
C ILE A 242 8.52 -25.94 -0.98
N HIS A 243 7.51 -25.48 -0.23
CA HIS A 243 7.46 -25.57 1.24
C HIS A 243 6.26 -26.35 1.79
N ASN A 244 5.55 -27.15 0.97
CA ASN A 244 4.48 -28.02 1.46
C ASN A 244 5.06 -29.16 2.34
N PRO A 245 4.38 -29.58 3.43
CA PRO A 245 3.08 -29.11 3.94
C PRO A 245 3.14 -27.85 4.83
N MET A 246 4.33 -27.46 5.28
CA MET A 246 4.53 -26.43 6.31
C MET A 246 3.88 -25.08 5.93
N PHE A 247 4.08 -24.62 4.70
CA PHE A 247 3.48 -23.37 4.23
C PHE A 247 1.94 -23.40 4.28
N TYR A 248 1.32 -24.52 3.92
CA TYR A 248 -0.14 -24.65 3.96
C TYR A 248 -0.67 -24.58 5.39
N GLU A 249 -0.06 -25.34 6.31
CA GLU A 249 -0.48 -25.37 7.71
C GLU A 249 -0.30 -24.01 8.40
N GLU A 250 0.83 -23.35 8.17
CA GLU A 250 1.11 -22.08 8.82
C GLU A 250 0.37 -20.91 8.16
N TYR A 251 0.59 -20.68 6.86
CA TYR A 251 0.03 -19.52 6.18
C TYR A 251 -1.50 -19.63 6.05
N ILE A 252 -2.03 -20.75 5.51
CA ILE A 252 -3.46 -20.90 5.19
C ILE A 252 -4.27 -21.28 6.43
N ILE A 253 -3.87 -22.30 7.19
CA ILE A 253 -4.67 -22.75 8.32
C ILE A 253 -4.53 -21.79 9.51
N LYS A 254 -3.32 -21.62 10.04
CA LYS A 254 -3.09 -20.85 11.27
C LYS A 254 -3.34 -19.35 11.08
N HIS A 255 -2.68 -18.73 10.12
CA HIS A 255 -2.70 -17.27 9.98
C HIS A 255 -3.93 -16.72 9.22
N HIS A 256 -4.60 -17.54 8.42
CA HIS A 256 -5.71 -17.10 7.57
C HIS A 256 -7.09 -17.64 8.02
N LEU A 257 -7.18 -18.87 8.53
CA LEU A 257 -8.46 -19.43 8.98
C LEU A 257 -8.61 -19.34 10.50
N ALA A 258 -7.67 -19.94 11.25
CA ALA A 258 -7.74 -20.02 12.71
C ALA A 258 -7.73 -18.63 13.32
N ARG A 259 -6.80 -17.74 12.92
CA ARG A 259 -6.73 -16.37 13.47
C ARG A 259 -8.03 -15.55 13.31
N PHE A 260 -8.86 -15.82 12.30
CA PHE A 260 -10.14 -15.15 12.13
C PHE A 260 -11.29 -15.82 12.89
N LEU A 261 -11.20 -17.15 13.11
CA LEU A 261 -12.26 -17.95 13.75
C LEU A 261 -12.05 -18.11 15.26
N SER A 262 -10.81 -18.05 15.75
CA SER A 262 -10.46 -18.16 17.16
C SER A 262 -9.88 -16.84 17.68
N SER A 263 -10.61 -16.20 18.61
CA SER A 263 -10.18 -14.99 19.33
C SER A 263 -9.24 -15.26 20.50
N ASN A 264 -9.02 -16.53 20.86
CA ASN A 264 -8.23 -16.90 22.02
C ASN A 264 -6.77 -17.03 21.62
N ASP A 265 -5.90 -16.38 22.38
CA ASP A 265 -4.46 -16.20 22.16
C ASP A 265 -3.80 -17.40 21.47
N ILE A 266 -3.38 -17.17 20.23
CA ILE A 266 -2.33 -17.98 19.62
C ILE A 266 -1.10 -17.68 20.46
N ASN A 267 -0.80 -18.54 21.45
CA ASN A 267 0.37 -18.49 22.32
C ASN A 267 1.59 -18.04 21.52
N ARG A 268 1.88 -16.74 21.57
CA ARG A 268 3.15 -16.20 21.12
C ARG A 268 4.10 -16.55 22.24
N ALA A 269 4.81 -17.66 22.09
CA ALA A 269 6.00 -17.88 22.90
C ALA A 269 6.92 -16.68 22.61
N GLU A 270 7.15 -15.87 23.64
CA GLU A 270 8.10 -14.76 23.67
C GLU A 270 9.51 -15.22 23.31
#